data_AF-A0A7S1YYF5-F1
#
_entry.id   AF-A0A7S1YYF5-F1
#
_cell.length_a   1.000
_cell.length_b   1.000
_cell.length_c   1.000
_cell.angle_alpha   90.00
_cell.angle_beta   90.00
_cell.angle_gamma   90.00
#
_symmetry.space_group_name_H-M   'P 1'
#
loop_
_entity.id
_entity.type
_entity.pdbx_description
1 polymer ?
#
loop_
_entity_poly.entity_id
_entity_poly.type
_entity_poly.pdbx_seq_one_letter_code
_entity_poly.pdbx_strand_id
1 'polypeptide(L)'
;LMYGLDSRIKPNVEFLRNEVGVGSKHWRKIVYAYPQVFSYSVDTVYRPKVEYFLETLQLERKSDVSTIVSKYPPTLWLSTRNIQSKLDFLSCELNLSMADLRFMILSYPQVLGLSLEDNLR
;
A
#
# COMPACT_ATOMS: atom_id res chain seq x y z
N LEU A 1 -1.87 -17.19 -20.92
CA LEU A 1 -1.58 -16.66 -19.56
C LEU A 1 -0.37 -15.70 -19.54
N MET A 2 0.72 -15.94 -20.29
CA MET A 2 1.88 -15.02 -20.36
C MET A 2 1.58 -13.62 -20.95
N TYR A 3 0.80 -13.51 -22.03
CA TYR A 3 0.52 -12.22 -22.70
C TYR A 3 -0.14 -11.14 -21.82
N GLY A 4 -0.85 -11.54 -20.75
CA GLY A 4 -1.49 -10.61 -19.83
C GLY A 4 -0.53 -10.01 -18.79
N LEU A 5 0.58 -10.68 -18.51
CA LEU A 5 1.58 -10.21 -17.53
C LEU A 5 2.52 -9.19 -18.17
N ASP A 6 2.99 -9.47 -19.39
CA ASP A 6 3.88 -8.58 -20.14
C ASP A 6 3.23 -7.22 -20.42
N SER A 7 1.93 -7.22 -20.70
CA SER A 7 1.13 -6.01 -20.88
C SER A 7 0.84 -5.25 -19.59
N ARG A 8 1.06 -5.85 -18.40
CA ARG A 8 0.87 -5.22 -17.09
C ARG A 8 2.17 -4.74 -16.44
N ILE A 9 3.31 -5.36 -16.75
CA ILE A 9 4.59 -4.99 -16.15
C ILE A 9 4.91 -3.52 -16.43
N LYS A 10 4.92 -3.10 -17.71
CA LYS A 10 5.31 -1.74 -18.07
C LYS A 10 4.37 -0.68 -17.46
N PRO A 11 3.03 -0.78 -17.58
CA PRO A 11 2.13 0.18 -16.93
C PRO A 11 2.29 0.23 -15.41
N ASN A 12 2.46 -0.91 -14.73
CA ASN A 12 2.63 -0.93 -13.28
C ASN A 12 3.95 -0.27 -12.86
N VAL A 13 5.02 -0.50 -13.61
CA VAL A 13 6.31 0.17 -13.38
C VAL A 13 6.21 1.66 -13.59
N GLU A 14 5.61 2.10 -14.71
CA GLU A 14 5.44 3.52 -15.03
C GLU A 14 4.57 4.24 -13.99
N PHE A 15 3.44 3.65 -13.60
CA PHE A 15 2.57 4.21 -12.57
C PHE A 15 3.31 4.37 -11.23
N LEU A 16 3.89 3.29 -10.72
CA LEU A 16 4.55 3.32 -9.41
C LEU A 16 5.78 4.21 -9.42
N ARG A 17 6.55 4.27 -10.51
CA ARG A 17 7.73 5.14 -10.62
C ARG A 17 7.36 6.60 -10.81
N ASN A 18 6.51 6.90 -11.80
CA ASN A 18 6.32 8.26 -12.29
C ASN A 18 5.17 8.98 -11.58
N GLU A 19 4.08 8.27 -11.24
CA GLU A 19 2.92 8.89 -10.59
C GLU A 19 2.98 8.78 -9.07
N VAL A 20 3.38 7.62 -8.53
CA VAL A 20 3.47 7.42 -7.08
C VAL A 20 4.82 7.89 -6.53
N GLY A 21 5.89 7.76 -7.32
CA GLY A 21 7.25 8.21 -6.93
C GLY A 21 8.07 7.14 -6.22
N VAL A 22 7.91 5.85 -6.57
CA VAL A 22 8.72 4.75 -6.02
C VAL A 22 10.14 4.82 -6.58
N GLY A 23 11.08 5.15 -5.69
CA GLY A 23 12.48 5.36 -6.04
C GLY A 23 13.20 4.10 -6.53
N SER A 24 14.18 4.28 -7.43
CA SER A 24 14.98 3.23 -8.06
C SER A 24 15.54 2.18 -7.07
N LYS A 25 15.99 2.63 -5.90
CA LYS A 25 16.57 1.77 -4.84
C LYS A 25 15.62 0.70 -4.27
N HIS A 26 14.30 0.88 -4.39
CA HIS A 26 13.31 -0.06 -3.84
C HIS A 26 12.94 -1.18 -4.81
N TRP A 27 13.18 -0.99 -6.11
CA TRP A 27 12.69 -1.89 -7.16
C TRP A 27 13.23 -3.31 -7.06
N ARG A 28 14.50 -3.49 -6.67
CA ARG A 28 15.06 -4.84 -6.46
C ARG A 28 14.23 -5.61 -5.45
N LYS A 29 13.96 -5.03 -4.27
CA LYS A 29 13.14 -5.69 -3.24
C LYS A 29 11.72 -5.96 -3.76
N ILE A 30 11.09 -4.96 -4.39
CA ILE A 30 9.71 -5.07 -4.90
C ILE A 30 9.59 -6.22 -5.90
N VAL A 31 10.48 -6.30 -6.89
CA VAL A 31 10.43 -7.33 -7.94
C VAL A 31 10.66 -8.73 -7.38
N TYR A 32 11.67 -8.91 -6.52
CA TYR A 32 12.02 -10.24 -6.01
C TYR A 32 11.08 -10.74 -4.90
N ALA A 33 10.68 -9.87 -3.97
CA ALA A 33 9.88 -10.28 -2.82
C ALA A 33 8.36 -10.18 -3.07
N TYR A 34 7.95 -9.34 -4.02
CA TYR A 34 6.53 -9.06 -4.29
C TYR A 34 6.22 -9.05 -5.80
N PRO A 35 6.50 -10.13 -6.55
CA PRO A 35 6.23 -10.19 -7.99
C PRO A 35 4.75 -9.96 -8.34
N GLN A 36 3.84 -10.19 -7.38
CA GLN A 36 2.40 -9.92 -7.55
C GLN A 36 2.05 -8.44 -7.77
N VAL A 37 3.00 -7.52 -7.56
CA VAL A 37 2.86 -6.11 -7.95
C VAL A 37 2.62 -5.93 -9.46
N PHE A 38 2.83 -6.96 -10.28
CA PHE A 38 2.53 -6.97 -11.71
C PHE A 38 1.21 -7.69 -12.06
N SER A 39 0.52 -8.25 -11.05
CA SER A 39 -0.67 -9.07 -11.26
C SER A 39 -1.97 -8.26 -11.27
N TYR A 40 -1.98 -7.04 -10.74
CA TYR A 40 -3.18 -6.22 -10.64
C TYR A 40 -3.16 -5.03 -11.60
N SER A 41 -4.35 -4.55 -11.96
CA SER A 41 -4.54 -3.41 -12.86
C SER A 41 -4.23 -2.10 -12.15
N VAL A 42 -3.51 -1.20 -12.84
CA VAL A 42 -3.27 0.17 -12.35
C VAL A 42 -4.60 0.88 -12.11
N ASP A 43 -5.48 0.91 -13.10
CA ASP A 43 -6.65 1.80 -13.07
C ASP A 43 -7.76 1.31 -12.16
N THR A 44 -7.92 -0.02 -12.03
CA THR A 44 -9.01 -0.58 -11.22
C THR A 44 -8.59 -1.00 -9.82
N VAL A 45 -7.28 -1.11 -9.54
CA VAL A 45 -6.77 -1.52 -8.22
C VAL A 45 -5.84 -0.48 -7.62
N TYR A 46 -4.74 -0.12 -8.30
CA TYR A 46 -3.70 0.70 -7.67
C TYR A 46 -4.06 2.17 -7.54
N ARG A 47 -4.62 2.78 -8.59
CA ARG A 47 -5.03 4.18 -8.56
C ARG A 47 -6.10 4.42 -7.48
N PRO A 48 -7.21 3.64 -7.42
CA PRO A 48 -8.16 3.77 -6.31
C PRO A 48 -7.53 3.54 -4.93
N LYS A 49 -6.56 2.62 -4.82
CA LYS A 49 -5.88 2.36 -3.54
C LYS A 49 -5.00 3.53 -3.10
N VAL A 50 -4.30 4.16 -4.02
CA VAL A 50 -3.49 5.36 -3.74
C VAL A 50 -4.38 6.48 -3.24
N GLU A 51 -5.49 6.77 -3.93
CA GLU A 51 -6.45 7.80 -3.49
C GLU A 51 -7.06 7.45 -2.13
N TYR A 52 -7.43 6.19 -1.90
CA TYR A 52 -7.91 5.73 -0.59
C TYR A 52 -6.90 6.04 0.54
N PHE A 53 -5.60 5.84 0.33
CA PHE A 53 -4.59 6.18 1.34
C PHE A 53 -4.43 7.69 1.52
N LEU A 54 -4.48 8.47 0.43
CA LEU A 54 -4.40 9.93 0.51
C LEU A 54 -5.55 10.50 1.35
N GLU A 55 -6.78 10.05 1.08
CA GLU A 55 -7.98 10.48 1.79
C GLU A 55 -8.00 9.99 3.24
N THR A 56 -7.86 8.67 3.44
CA THR A 56 -8.07 8.05 4.76
C THR A 56 -7.01 8.46 5.77
N LEU A 57 -5.77 8.62 5.31
CA LEU A 57 -4.66 9.05 6.16
C LEU A 57 -4.38 10.55 6.04
N GLN A 58 -5.20 11.33 5.32
CA GLN A 58 -5.00 12.77 5.14
C GLN A 58 -3.54 13.10 4.72
N LEU A 59 -3.04 12.36 3.73
CA LEU A 59 -1.70 12.55 3.18
C LEU A 59 -1.77 13.55 2.04
N GLU A 60 -0.90 14.55 2.07
CA GLU A 60 -0.91 15.63 1.08
C GLU A 60 -0.19 15.25 -0.21
N ARG A 61 0.69 14.23 -0.17
CA ARG A 61 1.58 13.92 -1.29
C ARG A 61 1.62 12.42 -1.58
N LYS A 62 1.63 12.09 -2.87
CA LYS A 62 1.86 10.71 -3.34
C LYS A 62 3.21 10.13 -2.89
N SER A 63 4.21 10.97 -2.56
CA SER A 63 5.47 10.52 -1.95
C SER A 63 5.29 9.83 -0.60
N ASP A 64 4.27 10.19 0.16
CA ASP A 64 3.96 9.56 1.44
C ASP A 64 3.40 8.15 1.18
N VAL A 65 2.52 8.01 0.17
CA VAL A 65 2.07 6.70 -0.32
C VAL A 65 3.22 5.86 -0.90
N SER A 66 4.17 6.47 -1.62
CA SER A 66 5.38 5.79 -2.07
C SER A 66 6.18 5.20 -0.91
N THR A 67 6.23 5.88 0.23
CA THR A 67 6.90 5.37 1.45
C THR A 67 6.21 4.11 1.97
N ILE A 68 4.87 4.10 2.01
CA ILE A 68 4.05 2.94 2.40
C ILE A 68 4.34 1.77 1.45
N VAL A 69 4.19 1.99 0.15
CA VAL A 69 4.34 0.96 -0.89
C VAL A 69 5.77 0.43 -0.95
N SER A 70 6.78 1.29 -0.85
CA SER A 70 8.19 0.87 -0.90
C SER A 70 8.60 -0.02 0.27
N LYS A 71 7.95 0.15 1.43
CA LYS A 71 8.20 -0.67 2.62
C LYS A 71 7.41 -1.98 2.58
N TYR A 72 6.13 -1.89 2.22
CA TYR A 72 5.20 -3.02 2.18
C TYR A 72 4.26 -2.91 0.97
N PRO A 73 4.69 -3.37 -0.23
CA PRO A 73 3.86 -3.36 -1.44
C PRO A 73 2.47 -3.98 -1.30
N PRO A 74 2.23 -4.99 -0.44
CA PRO A 74 0.90 -5.56 -0.29
C PRO A 74 -0.24 -4.60 0.04
N THR A 75 0.05 -3.44 0.61
CA THR A 75 -0.94 -2.38 0.81
C THR A 75 -1.70 -2.01 -0.47
N LEU A 76 -1.10 -2.21 -1.66
CA LEU A 76 -1.73 -1.93 -2.95
C LEU A 76 -2.90 -2.86 -3.30
N TRP A 77 -2.90 -4.11 -2.83
CA TRP A 77 -3.91 -5.12 -3.19
C TRP A 77 -4.59 -5.76 -1.98
N LEU A 78 -4.22 -5.40 -0.75
CA LEU A 78 -5.04 -5.69 0.42
C LEU A 78 -6.44 -5.06 0.25
N SER A 79 -7.48 -5.76 0.69
CA SER A 79 -8.84 -5.23 0.60
C SER A 79 -8.97 -3.96 1.45
N THR A 80 -9.76 -2.99 0.98
CA THR A 80 -10.04 -1.76 1.74
C THR A 80 -10.68 -2.09 3.08
N ARG A 81 -11.59 -3.08 3.13
CA ARG A 81 -12.18 -3.60 4.37
C ARG A 81 -11.10 -4.06 5.37
N ASN A 82 -10.11 -4.83 4.90
CA ASN A 82 -9.04 -5.28 5.76
C ASN A 82 -8.25 -4.10 6.32
N ILE A 83 -7.81 -3.16 5.45
CA ILE A 83 -7.08 -1.98 5.90
C ILE A 83 -7.91 -1.15 6.89
N GLN A 84 -9.16 -0.85 6.55
CA GLN A 84 -10.05 -0.05 7.38
C GLN A 84 -10.22 -0.65 8.78
N SER A 85 -10.46 -1.97 8.88
CA SER A 85 -10.57 -2.63 10.19
C SER A 85 -9.33 -2.44 11.09
N LYS A 86 -8.13 -2.32 10.50
CA LYS A 86 -6.89 -2.10 11.25
C LYS A 86 -6.75 -0.63 11.62
N LEU A 87 -7.12 0.27 10.71
CA LEU A 87 -7.14 1.70 11.00
C LEU A 87 -8.13 2.02 12.13
N ASP A 88 -9.34 1.46 12.08
CA ASP A 88 -10.38 1.62 13.10
C ASP A 88 -9.92 1.08 14.46
N PHE A 89 -9.31 -0.10 14.49
CA PHE A 89 -8.71 -0.65 15.71
C PHE A 89 -7.67 0.31 16.30
N LEU A 90 -6.73 0.76 15.46
CA LEU A 90 -5.66 1.68 15.89
C LEU A 90 -6.20 3.03 16.36
N SER A 91 -7.22 3.60 15.70
CA SER A 91 -7.78 4.90 16.06
C SER A 91 -8.78 4.83 17.21
N CYS A 92 -9.67 3.84 17.23
CA CYS A 92 -10.79 3.78 18.16
C CYS A 92 -10.45 2.96 19.41
N GLU A 93 -9.75 1.83 19.27
CA GLU A 93 -9.44 0.95 20.40
C GLU A 93 -8.13 1.35 21.09
N LEU A 94 -7.12 1.77 20.32
CA LEU A 94 -5.85 2.28 20.87
C LEU A 94 -5.81 3.80 21.02
N ASN A 95 -6.90 4.50 20.67
CA ASN A 95 -7.06 5.95 20.80
C ASN A 95 -5.92 6.76 20.15
N LEU A 96 -5.38 6.29 19.03
CA LEU A 96 -4.34 7.03 18.30
C LEU A 96 -4.92 8.24 17.58
N SER A 97 -4.23 9.38 17.70
CA SER A 97 -4.57 10.55 16.90
C SER A 97 -4.30 10.29 15.42
N MET A 98 -4.88 11.08 14.52
CA MET A 98 -4.54 10.99 13.10
C MET A 98 -3.05 11.22 12.82
N ALA A 99 -2.37 12.04 13.62
CA ALA A 99 -0.93 12.24 13.48
C ALA A 99 -0.14 10.96 13.82
N ASP A 100 -0.50 10.30 14.92
CA ASP A 100 0.13 9.04 15.34
C ASP A 100 -0.17 7.91 14.37
N LEU A 101 -1.41 7.83 13.88
CA LEU A 101 -1.82 6.84 12.89
C LEU A 101 -1.02 7.01 11.59
N ARG A 102 -0.90 8.24 11.06
CA ARG A 102 -0.05 8.53 9.89
C ARG A 102 1.39 8.12 10.14
N PHE A 103 1.96 8.52 11.28
CA PHE A 103 3.33 8.18 11.63
C PHE A 103 3.54 6.66 11.67
N MET A 104 2.62 5.92 12.29
CA MET A 104 2.66 4.47 12.40
C MET A 104 2.59 3.81 11.03
N ILE A 105 1.66 4.19 10.16
CA ILE A 105 1.51 3.57 8.84
C ILE A 105 2.68 3.92 7.91
N LEU A 106 3.19 5.15 7.95
CA LEU A 106 4.37 5.54 7.18
C LEU A 106 5.64 4.82 7.68
N SER A 107 5.72 4.56 8.98
CA SER A 107 6.87 3.89 9.59
C SER A 107 6.83 2.38 9.38
N TYR A 108 5.68 1.75 9.62
CA TYR A 108 5.47 0.31 9.73
C TYR A 108 4.19 -0.17 9.00
N PRO A 109 4.08 -0.01 7.68
CA PRO A 109 2.86 -0.34 6.93
C PRO A 109 2.47 -1.83 6.98
N GLN A 110 3.38 -2.71 7.38
CA GLN A 110 3.09 -4.13 7.60
C GLN A 110 2.03 -4.38 8.69
N VAL A 111 1.79 -3.41 9.59
CA VAL A 111 0.72 -3.51 10.59
C VAL A 111 -0.65 -3.73 9.94
N LEU A 112 -0.85 -3.21 8.71
CA LEU A 112 -2.07 -3.39 7.93
C LEU A 112 -2.24 -4.81 7.38
N GLY A 113 -1.17 -5.60 7.33
CA GLY A 113 -1.19 -6.99 6.89
C GLY A 113 -1.36 -7.99 8.04
N LEU A 114 -1.35 -7.54 9.30
CA LEU A 114 -1.48 -8.42 10.45
C LEU A 114 -2.92 -8.95 10.57
N SER A 115 -3.03 -10.24 10.88
CA SER A 115 -4.30 -10.83 11.30
C SER A 115 -4.57 -10.42 12.74
N LEU A 116 -5.64 -9.64 12.95
CA LEU A 116 -6.13 -9.30 14.28
C LEU A 116 -6.69 -10.55 14.99
N GLU A 117 -7.14 -11.56 14.22
CA GLU A 117 -7.73 -12.78 14.76
C GLU A 117 -6.68 -13.73 15.36
N ASP A 118 -5.42 -13.66 14.93
CA ASP A 118 -4.36 -14.58 15.38
C ASP A 118 -3.48 -14.02 16.51
N ASN A 119 -3.64 -12.75 16.92
CA ASN A 119 -2.74 -12.11 17.89
C ASN A 119 -3.41 -11.44 19.10
N LEU A 120 -4.75 -11.37 19.16
CA LEU A 120 -5.47 -10.67 20.23
C LEU A 120 -6.72 -11.44 20.75
N ARG A 121 -6.70 -12.78 20.69
CA ARG A 121 -7.65 -13.63 21.42
C ARG A 121 -6.94 -14.50 22.43
#